data_AF-A0A1H3K9Y7-F1
#
_entry.id   AF-A0A1H3K9Y7-F1
#
_cell.length_a   1.000
_cell.length_b   1.000
_cell.length_c   1.000
_cell.angle_alpha   90.00
_cell.angle_beta   90.00
_cell.angle_gamma   90.00
#
_symmetry.space_group_name_H-M   'P 1'
#
loop_
_entity.id
_entity.type
_entity.pdbx_description
1 polymer ?
#
loop_
_entity_poly.entity_id
_entity_poly.type
_entity_poly.pdbx_seq_one_letter_code
_entity_poly.pdbx_strand_id
1 'polypeptide(L)'
;MTAALALITLILNGLVGVFLFVRWRARAAGGLPPLVYVHIVTALVSLALWVAYLVGGRPALLAWAVFALLTLANALGDTLLVRGWRARHSAPPGTLIRQYARAAREVLSGKRPAPMIHAILAPVVYFSVLLAALGVG
;
A
#
# COMPACT_ATOMS: atom_id res chain seq x y z
N MET A 1 -7.34 -17.85 11.47
CA MET A 1 -7.58 -16.43 11.89
C MET A 1 -6.84 -15.42 11.00
N THR A 2 -5.60 -15.69 10.58
CA THR A 2 -4.77 -14.77 9.77
C THR A 2 -5.41 -14.36 8.44
N ALA A 3 -6.08 -15.28 7.75
CA ALA A 3 -6.70 -14.99 6.45
C ALA A 3 -7.86 -13.98 6.53
N ALA A 4 -8.65 -14.03 7.61
CA ALA A 4 -9.71 -13.07 7.87
C ALA A 4 -9.15 -11.70 8.27
N LEU A 5 -8.11 -11.68 9.11
CA LEU A 5 -7.39 -10.45 9.45
C LEU A 5 -6.81 -9.77 8.19
N ALA A 6 -6.19 -10.55 7.30
CA ALA A 6 -5.68 -10.07 6.03
C ALA A 6 -6.79 -9.46 5.17
N LEU A 7 -7.96 -10.11 5.07
CA LEU A 7 -9.10 -9.56 4.32
C LEU A 7 -9.60 -8.23 4.91
N ILE A 8 -9.85 -8.20 6.22
CA ILE A 8 -10.35 -6.99 6.91
C ILE A 8 -9.37 -5.84 6.69
N THR A 9 -8.08 -6.10 6.91
CA THR A 9 -7.05 -5.07 6.79
C THR A 9 -6.81 -4.65 5.34
N LEU A 10 -6.93 -5.57 4.36
CA LEU A 10 -6.91 -5.24 2.93
C LEU A 10 -8.06 -4.31 2.55
N ILE A 11 -9.28 -4.60 3.03
CA ILE A 11 -10.45 -3.75 2.80
C ILE A 11 -10.23 -2.37 3.42
N LEU A 12 -9.88 -2.31 4.70
CA LEU A 12 -9.65 -1.03 5.39
C LEU A 12 -8.54 -0.22 4.70
N ASN A 13 -7.41 -0.86 4.40
CA ASN A 13 -6.29 -0.19 3.75
C ASN A 13 -6.64 0.27 2.33
N GLY A 14 -7.39 -0.55 1.59
CA GLY A 14 -7.91 -0.25 0.26
C GLY A 14 -8.87 0.94 0.27
N LEU A 15 -9.80 1.00 1.23
CA LEU A 15 -10.71 2.13 1.40
C LEU A 15 -9.96 3.44 1.67
N VAL A 16 -8.96 3.42 2.56
CA VAL A 16 -8.11 4.61 2.79
C VAL A 16 -7.31 4.96 1.52
N GLY A 17 -6.78 3.98 0.81
CA GLY A 17 -6.06 4.19 -0.47
C GLY A 17 -6.94 4.84 -1.54
N VAL A 18 -8.17 4.35 -1.72
CA VAL A 18 -9.16 4.92 -2.65
C VAL A 18 -9.54 6.34 -2.23
N PHE A 19 -9.77 6.57 -0.94
CA PHE A 19 -10.03 7.92 -0.42
C PHE A 19 -8.89 8.89 -0.75
N LEU A 20 -7.64 8.48 -0.53
CA LEU A 20 -6.46 9.27 -0.87
C LEU A 20 -6.37 9.54 -2.38
N PHE A 21 -6.64 8.53 -3.21
CA PHE A 21 -6.66 8.66 -4.66
C PHE A 21 -7.70 9.68 -5.13
N VAL A 22 -8.94 9.56 -4.68
CA VAL A 22 -10.04 10.49 -5.04
C VAL A 22 -9.70 11.91 -4.61
N ARG A 23 -9.22 12.08 -3.36
CA ARG A 23 -8.85 13.40 -2.84
C ARG A 23 -7.66 14.01 -3.57
N TRP A 24 -6.68 13.20 -3.97
CA TRP A 24 -5.55 13.69 -4.75
C TRP A 24 -6.01 14.07 -6.16
N ARG A 25 -6.82 13.23 -6.82
CA ARG A 25 -7.38 13.52 -8.14
C ARG A 25 -8.17 14.82 -8.15
N ALA A 26 -9.01 15.06 -7.14
CA ALA A 26 -9.80 16.29 -7.01
C ALA A 26 -8.95 17.56 -6.86
N ARG A 27 -7.69 17.43 -6.41
CA ARG A 27 -6.77 18.56 -6.20
C ARG A 27 -5.71 18.69 -7.29
N ALA A 28 -5.59 17.70 -8.16
CA ALA A 28 -4.53 17.62 -9.15
C ALA A 28 -4.97 18.30 -10.45
N ALA A 29 -4.75 19.61 -10.56
CA ALA A 29 -5.09 20.40 -11.75
C ALA A 29 -4.43 19.87 -13.05
N GLY A 30 -3.23 19.28 -12.95
CA GLY A 30 -2.50 18.68 -14.08
C GLY A 30 -2.61 17.15 -14.19
N GLY A 31 -3.54 16.53 -13.46
CA GLY A 31 -3.66 15.07 -13.41
C GLY A 31 -2.69 14.39 -12.45
N LEU A 32 -2.77 13.05 -12.38
CA LEU A 32 -1.98 12.23 -11.46
C LEU A 32 -0.81 11.56 -12.20
N PRO A 33 0.34 11.35 -11.54
CA PRO A 33 1.42 10.56 -12.12
C PRO A 33 0.94 9.14 -12.48
N PRO A 34 1.39 8.55 -13.61
CA PRO A 34 1.04 7.17 -14.00
C PRO A 34 1.26 6.14 -12.90
N LEU A 35 2.31 6.35 -12.10
CA LEU A 35 2.67 5.50 -10.95
C LEU A 35 1.53 5.34 -9.93
N VAL A 36 0.69 6.37 -9.76
CA VAL A 36 -0.48 6.31 -8.85
C VAL A 36 -1.52 5.32 -9.36
N TYR A 37 -1.75 5.29 -10.67
CA TYR A 37 -2.68 4.35 -11.30
C TYR A 37 -2.17 2.92 -11.21
N VAL A 38 -0.87 2.70 -11.48
CA VAL A 38 -0.26 1.37 -11.32
C VAL A 38 -0.38 0.91 -9.87
N HIS A 39 -0.08 1.78 -8.90
CA HIS A 39 -0.19 1.44 -7.48
C HIS A 39 -1.61 1.05 -7.08
N ILE A 40 -2.63 1.84 -7.44
CA ILE A 40 -4.03 1.53 -7.07
C ILE A 40 -4.55 0.28 -7.78
N VAL A 41 -4.22 0.08 -9.06
CA VAL A 41 -4.61 -1.13 -9.80
C VAL A 41 -3.96 -2.37 -9.17
N THR A 42 -2.66 -2.34 -8.89
CA THR A 42 -1.98 -3.46 -8.22
C THR A 42 -2.62 -3.77 -6.87
N ALA A 43 -2.96 -2.75 -6.06
CA ALA A 43 -3.62 -2.95 -4.77
C ALA A 43 -5.03 -3.57 -4.90
N LEU A 44 -5.83 -3.12 -5.88
CA LEU A 44 -7.17 -3.67 -6.14
C LEU A 44 -7.11 -5.11 -6.67
N VAL A 45 -6.15 -5.42 -7.54
CA VAL A 45 -5.91 -6.79 -8.03
C VAL A 45 -5.49 -7.70 -6.86
N SER A 46 -4.63 -7.24 -5.95
CA SER A 46 -4.28 -7.99 -4.74
C SER A 46 -5.51 -8.32 -3.89
N LEU A 47 -6.43 -7.37 -3.71
CA LEU A 47 -7.69 -7.62 -2.98
C LEU A 47 -8.57 -8.64 -3.71
N ALA A 48 -8.76 -8.50 -5.02
CA ALA A 48 -9.57 -9.42 -5.82
C ALA A 48 -9.01 -10.86 -5.77
N LEU A 49 -7.69 -11.01 -5.90
CA LEU A 49 -7.01 -12.30 -5.79
C LEU A 49 -7.08 -12.87 -4.37
N TRP A 50 -7.08 -12.03 -3.33
CA TRP A 50 -7.27 -12.50 -1.95
C TRP A 50 -8.68 -13.06 -1.73
N VAL A 51 -9.70 -12.43 -2.32
CA VAL A 51 -11.07 -12.96 -2.31
C VAL A 51 -11.13 -14.29 -3.06
N ALA A 52 -10.50 -14.39 -4.25
CA ALA A 52 -10.41 -15.65 -4.99
C ALA A 52 -9.70 -16.75 -4.20
N TYR A 53 -8.63 -16.41 -3.48
CA TYR A 53 -7.95 -17.32 -2.55
C TYR A 53 -8.92 -17.86 -1.48
N LEU A 54 -9.72 -17.00 -0.86
CA LEU A 54 -10.67 -17.43 0.18
C LEU A 54 -11.79 -18.32 -0.36
N VAL A 55 -12.40 -17.93 -1.49
CA VAL A 55 -13.52 -18.66 -2.11
C VAL A 55 -13.06 -19.97 -2.75
N GLY A 56 -11.84 -20.00 -3.29
CA GLY A 56 -11.26 -21.18 -3.96
C GLY A 56 -10.66 -22.23 -3.02
N GLY A 57 -10.96 -22.20 -1.72
CA GLY A 57 -10.45 -23.19 -0.77
C GLY A 57 -9.00 -22.96 -0.34
N ARG A 58 -8.51 -21.72 -0.41
CA ARG A 58 -7.19 -21.29 0.07
C ARG A 58 -5.98 -21.95 -0.61
N PRO A 59 -5.89 -21.96 -1.95
CA PRO A 59 -4.73 -22.52 -2.64
C PRO A 59 -3.47 -21.69 -2.35
N ALA A 60 -2.40 -22.35 -1.91
CA ALA A 60 -1.14 -21.70 -1.51
C ALA A 60 -0.56 -20.79 -2.60
N LEU A 61 -0.70 -21.18 -3.88
CA LEU A 61 -0.21 -20.40 -5.02
C LEU A 61 -0.84 -19.00 -5.08
N LEU A 62 -2.13 -18.86 -4.78
CA LEU A 62 -2.79 -17.56 -4.79
C LEU A 62 -2.32 -16.68 -3.62
N ALA A 63 -2.06 -17.26 -2.45
CA ALA A 63 -1.51 -16.49 -1.32
C ALA A 63 -0.12 -15.92 -1.65
N TRP A 64 0.75 -16.72 -2.26
CA TRP A 64 2.06 -16.25 -2.74
C TRP A 64 1.96 -15.22 -3.86
N ALA A 65 1.02 -15.38 -4.80
CA ALA A 65 0.77 -14.40 -5.85
C ALA A 65 0.34 -13.04 -5.27
N VAL A 66 -0.58 -13.05 -4.29
CA VAL A 66 -1.01 -11.82 -3.60
C VAL A 66 0.15 -11.20 -2.81
N PHE A 67 0.98 -12.01 -2.15
CA PHE A 67 2.15 -11.52 -1.44
C PHE A 67 3.15 -10.81 -2.39
N ALA A 68 3.42 -11.40 -3.55
CA ALA A 68 4.29 -10.80 -4.57
C ALA A 68 3.72 -9.46 -5.07
N LEU A 69 2.41 -9.38 -5.34
CA LEU A 69 1.76 -8.15 -5.75
C LEU A 69 1.75 -7.08 -4.65
N LEU A 70 1.57 -7.47 -3.37
CA LEU A 70 1.68 -6.54 -2.25
C LEU A 70 3.10 -6.00 -2.08
N THR A 71 4.11 -6.83 -2.31
CA THR A 71 5.51 -6.40 -2.31
C THR A 71 5.75 -5.34 -3.37
N LEU A 72 5.24 -5.57 -4.59
CA LEU A 72 5.27 -4.59 -5.66
C LEU A 72 4.49 -3.31 -5.28
N ALA A 73 3.25 -3.44 -4.78
CA ALA A 73 2.43 -2.31 -4.38
C ALA A 73 3.11 -1.43 -3.32
N ASN A 74 3.77 -2.05 -2.33
CA ASN A 74 4.55 -1.34 -1.31
C ASN A 74 5.73 -0.58 -1.91
N ALA A 75 6.51 -1.21 -2.80
CA ALA A 75 7.61 -0.52 -3.48
C ALA A 75 7.13 0.70 -4.31
N LEU A 76 5.98 0.58 -4.98
CA LEU A 76 5.36 1.71 -5.70
C LEU A 76 4.90 2.80 -4.71
N GLY A 77 4.30 2.40 -3.58
CA GLY A 77 3.85 3.30 -2.51
C GLY A 77 5.01 4.07 -1.88
N ASP A 78 6.12 3.40 -1.58
CA ASP A 78 7.35 4.01 -1.04
C ASP A 78 7.97 4.99 -2.05
N THR A 79 7.94 4.63 -3.33
CA THR A 79 8.39 5.53 -4.40
C THR A 79 7.51 6.79 -4.46
N LEU A 80 6.20 6.65 -4.35
CA LEU A 80 5.25 7.79 -4.29
C LEU A 80 5.47 8.63 -3.04
N LEU A 81 5.71 8.00 -1.89
CA LEU A 81 6.01 8.66 -0.62
C LEU A 81 7.25 9.55 -0.74
N VAL A 82 8.36 8.99 -1.23
CA VAL A 82 9.63 9.72 -1.38
C VAL A 82 9.52 10.81 -2.44
N ARG A 83 8.92 10.53 -3.61
CA ARG A 83 8.72 11.54 -4.67
C ARG A 83 7.83 12.68 -4.18
N GLY A 84 6.72 12.37 -3.50
CA GLY A 84 5.82 13.36 -2.96
C GLY A 84 6.48 14.20 -1.85
N TRP A 85 7.29 13.58 -1.00
CA TRP A 85 8.05 14.29 0.03
C TRP A 85 9.06 15.27 -0.59
N ARG A 86 9.85 14.81 -1.57
CA ARG A 86 10.82 15.66 -2.29
C ARG A 86 10.15 16.86 -2.96
N ALA A 87 9.04 16.64 -3.65
CA ALA A 87 8.30 17.70 -4.32
C ALA A 87 7.82 18.80 -3.35
N ARG A 88 7.45 18.44 -2.11
CA ARG A 88 7.01 19.41 -1.09
C ARG A 88 8.16 20.19 -0.43
N HIS A 89 9.37 19.64 -0.44
CA HIS A 89 10.53 20.21 0.26
C HIS A 89 11.60 20.76 -0.68
N SER A 90 11.36 20.73 -1.99
CA SER A 90 12.36 21.08 -3.02
C SER A 90 13.72 20.40 -2.78
N ALA A 91 13.69 19.18 -2.23
CA ALA A 91 14.89 18.52 -1.74
C ALA A 91 15.72 17.96 -2.91
N PRO A 92 17.04 18.20 -2.96
CA PRO A 92 17.89 17.66 -4.00
C PRO A 92 17.97 16.12 -3.92
N PRO A 93 18.44 15.45 -4.99
CA PRO A 93 18.81 14.05 -4.92
C PRO A 93 19.79 13.81 -3.77
N GLY A 94 19.57 12.75 -3.01
CA GLY A 94 20.36 12.38 -1.84
C GLY A 94 20.22 10.88 -1.61
N THR A 95 20.82 10.36 -0.55
CA THR A 95 20.75 8.90 -0.29
C THR A 95 19.31 8.46 -0.07
N LEU A 96 18.87 7.44 -0.82
CA LEU A 96 17.49 6.94 -0.80
C LEU A 96 17.02 6.61 0.63
N ILE A 97 17.89 6.00 1.43
CA ILE A 97 17.61 5.62 2.82
C ILE A 97 17.27 6.83 3.69
N ARG A 98 18.07 7.91 3.61
CA ARG A 98 17.82 9.12 4.41
C ARG A 98 16.54 9.83 3.98
N GLN A 99 16.26 9.86 2.68
CA GLN A 99 15.03 10.47 2.16
C GLN A 99 13.80 9.67 2.56
N TYR A 100 13.86 8.34 2.46
CA TYR A 100 12.80 7.46 2.91
C TYR A 100 12.52 7.64 4.40
N ALA A 101 13.55 7.62 5.24
CA ALA A 101 13.40 7.81 6.69
C ALA A 101 12.74 9.16 7.04
N ARG A 102 13.11 10.24 6.35
CA ARG A 102 12.47 11.57 6.54
C ARG A 102 11.02 11.58 6.08
N ALA A 103 10.73 11.01 4.91
CA ALA A 103 9.38 10.94 4.37
C ALA A 103 8.45 10.08 5.25
N ALA A 104 8.94 8.93 5.71
CA ALA A 104 8.23 8.05 6.64
C ALA A 104 7.98 8.76 7.98
N ARG A 105 9.00 9.41 8.57
CA ARG A 105 8.85 10.17 9.83
C ARG A 105 7.80 11.27 9.71
N GLU A 106 7.76 11.99 8.57
CA GLU A 106 6.75 13.02 8.35
C GLU A 106 5.33 12.44 8.27
N VAL A 107 5.14 11.33 7.54
CA VAL A 107 3.84 10.67 7.46
C VAL A 107 3.40 10.16 8.83
N LEU A 108 4.32 9.55 9.59
CA LEU A 108 4.07 9.02 10.93
C LEU A 108 3.95 10.11 12.01
N SER A 109 4.27 11.37 11.70
CA SER A 109 4.08 12.49 12.64
C SER A 109 2.63 12.88 12.88
N GLY A 110 1.67 12.27 12.18
CA GLY A 110 0.24 12.53 12.36
C GLY A 110 -0.30 13.78 11.68
N LYS A 111 0.57 14.65 11.13
CA LYS A 111 0.17 15.85 10.38
C LYS A 111 -0.72 15.57 9.16
N ARG A 112 -0.71 14.32 8.69
CA ARG A 112 -1.51 13.84 7.56
C ARG A 112 -2.17 12.50 7.97
N PRO A 113 -3.36 12.53 8.60
CA PRO A 113 -3.93 11.36 9.25
C PRO A 113 -4.26 10.24 8.25
N ALA A 114 -4.85 10.54 7.09
CA ALA A 114 -5.18 9.51 6.11
C ALA A 114 -3.94 8.79 5.54
N PRO A 115 -2.87 9.49 5.09
CA PRO A 115 -1.61 8.82 4.73
C PRO A 115 -0.98 8.04 5.88
N MET A 116 -1.07 8.53 7.11
CA MET A 116 -0.56 7.82 8.29
C MET A 116 -1.29 6.51 8.53
N ILE A 117 -2.63 6.53 8.53
CA ILE A 117 -3.46 5.32 8.71
C ILE A 117 -3.14 4.31 7.61
N HIS A 118 -3.07 4.74 6.36
CA HIS A 118 -2.70 3.87 5.23
C HIS A 118 -1.31 3.24 5.44
N ALA A 119 -0.32 4.04 5.86
CA ALA A 119 1.03 3.56 6.11
C ALA A 119 1.13 2.58 7.29
N ILE A 120 0.28 2.73 8.32
CA ILE A 120 0.22 1.81 9.48
C ILE A 120 -0.50 0.51 9.13
N LEU A 121 -1.55 0.57 8.31
CA LEU A 121 -2.28 -0.63 7.88
C LEU A 121 -1.48 -1.47 6.89
N ALA A 122 -0.64 -0.86 6.05
CA ALA A 122 0.19 -1.55 5.07
C ALA A 122 1.03 -2.72 5.64
N PRO A 123 1.82 -2.56 6.73
CA PRO A 123 2.56 -3.68 7.32
C PRO A 123 1.63 -4.75 7.90
N VAL A 124 0.47 -4.38 8.48
CA VAL A 124 -0.49 -5.37 9.00
C VAL A 124 -1.03 -6.26 7.88
N VAL A 125 -1.40 -5.66 6.75
CA VAL A 125 -1.80 -6.38 5.53
C VAL A 125 -0.67 -7.27 5.04
N TYR A 126 0.53 -6.72 4.92
CA TYR A 126 1.69 -7.42 4.38
C TYR A 126 2.05 -8.67 5.20
N PHE A 127 2.17 -8.53 6.51
CA PHE A 127 2.53 -9.64 7.39
C PHE A 127 1.40 -10.65 7.55
N SER A 128 0.13 -10.22 7.58
CA SER A 128 -0.99 -11.17 7.65
C SER A 128 -1.12 -12.02 6.38
N VAL A 129 -0.89 -11.44 5.20
CA VAL A 129 -0.81 -12.19 3.93
C VAL A 129 0.40 -13.10 3.90
N LEU A 130 1.58 -12.63 4.31
CA LEU A 130 2.79 -13.45 4.38
C LEU A 130 2.59 -14.67 5.30
N LEU A 131 2.05 -14.46 6.50
CA LEU A 131 1.76 -15.55 7.44
C LEU A 131 0.81 -16.58 6.81
N ALA A 132 -0.27 -16.12 6.17
CA ALA A 132 -1.19 -17.02 5.48
C ALA A 132 -0.52 -17.75 4.28
N ALA A 133 0.38 -17.11 3.53
CA ALA A 133 1.15 -17.75 2.45
C ALA A 133 2.13 -18.81 2.98
N LEU A 134 2.66 -18.61 4.19
CA LEU A 134 3.47 -19.58 4.92
C LEU A 134 2.63 -20.71 5.58
N GLY A 135 1.31 -20.71 5.39
CA GLY A 135 0.42 -21.69 6.01
C GLY A 135 0.13 -21.43 7.50
N VAL A 136 0.51 -20.26 8.01
CA VAL A 136 0.19 -19.84 9.38
C VAL A 136 -1.19 -19.21 9.39
N GLY A 137 -2.20 -19.92 9.92
CA GLY A 137 -3.55 -19.36 9.91
C GLY A 137 -4.72 -20.23 10.30
#